data_AF-K9URU2-F1
#
_entry.id   AF-K9URU2-F1
#
_cell.length_a   1.000
_cell.length_b   1.000
_cell.length_c   1.000
_cell.angle_alpha   90.00
_cell.angle_beta   90.00
_cell.angle_gamma   90.00
#
_symmetry.space_group_name_H-M   'P 1'
#
loop_
_entity.id
_entity.type
_entity.pdbx_description
1 polymer ?
#
loop_
_entity_poly.entity_id
_entity_poly.type
_entity_poly.pdbx_seq_one_letter_code
_entity_poly.pdbx_strand_id
1 'polypeptide(L)'
;FFWLAISFGLFYLFISRVIVPRIGDVIETRRDRIASDLDQAMRMKQEADTVVETYEWKLAQARSQAHVIAQAAGEEIKQKVELERREIEASLEKKLKDAEKQIAKIRDKAMQNVGSIAEEAALEIVKKMIDVDVSRESVRSAVKAAGY
;
A
#
# COMPACT_ATOMS: atom_id res chain seq x y z
N PHE A 1 86.33 -59.59 8.08
CA PHE A 1 85.74 -58.73 7.04
C PHE A 1 84.57 -59.38 6.29
N PHE A 2 84.67 -60.63 5.82
CA PHE A 2 83.57 -61.32 5.10
C PHE A 2 82.22 -61.35 5.85
N TRP A 3 82.21 -61.78 7.12
CA TRP A 3 80.96 -61.83 7.90
C TRP A 3 80.34 -60.46 8.16
N LEU A 4 81.17 -59.42 8.30
CA LEU A 4 80.71 -58.04 8.46
C LEU A 4 80.00 -57.55 7.19
N ALA A 5 80.55 -57.87 6.02
CA ALA A 5 79.93 -57.49 4.74
C ALA A 5 78.56 -58.16 4.54
N ILE A 6 78.43 -59.44 4.93
CA ILE A 6 77.15 -60.17 4.82
C ILE A 6 76.12 -59.61 5.79
N SER A 7 76.47 -59.44 7.07
CA SER A 7 75.53 -58.92 8.07
C SER A 7 75.11 -57.48 7.76
N PHE A 8 76.05 -56.64 7.31
CA PHE A 8 75.77 -55.27 6.90
C PHE A 8 74.90 -55.21 5.64
N GLY A 9 75.17 -56.05 4.65
CA GLY A 9 74.35 -56.14 3.43
C GLY A 9 72.92 -56.58 3.73
N LEU A 10 72.74 -57.59 4.59
CA LEU A 10 71.42 -58.05 5.03
C LEU A 10 70.66 -56.94 5.79
N PHE A 11 71.35 -56.24 6.69
CA PHE A 11 70.78 -55.14 7.45
C PHE A 11 70.40 -53.95 6.54
N TYR A 12 71.25 -53.61 5.57
CA TYR A 12 70.97 -52.57 4.59
C TYR A 12 69.73 -52.89 3.76
N LEU A 13 69.60 -54.13 3.29
CA LEU A 13 68.41 -54.59 2.58
C LEU A 13 67.17 -54.52 3.46
N PHE A 14 67.26 -54.90 4.73
CA PHE A 14 66.15 -54.79 5.68
C PHE A 14 65.70 -53.33 5.88
N ILE A 15 66.65 -52.42 6.10
CA ILE A 15 66.36 -50.98 6.27
C ILE A 15 65.74 -50.40 5.00
N SER A 16 66.36 -50.64 3.84
CA SER A 16 65.92 -50.11 2.55
C SER A 16 64.56 -50.66 2.13
N ARG A 17 64.29 -51.95 2.38
CA ARG A 17 63.08 -52.63 1.90
C ARG A 17 61.90 -52.56 2.89
N VAL A 18 62.15 -52.38 4.19
CA VAL A 18 61.10 -52.44 5.22
C VAL A 18 60.93 -51.13 5.98
N ILE A 19 62.02 -50.50 6.43
CA ILE A 19 61.94 -49.33 7.31
C ILE A 19 61.70 -48.05 6.51
N VAL A 20 62.45 -47.84 5.42
CA VAL A 20 62.31 -46.65 4.57
C VAL A 20 60.90 -46.54 3.97
N PRO A 21 60.29 -47.60 3.39
CA PRO A 21 58.93 -47.52 2.87
C PRO A 21 57.90 -47.18 3.96
N ARG A 22 57.99 -47.81 5.14
CA ARG A 22 57.05 -47.52 6.25
C ARG A 22 57.09 -46.07 6.72
N ILE A 23 58.27 -45.44 6.74
CA ILE A 23 58.37 -44.02 7.10
C ILE A 23 57.81 -43.14 5.97
N GLY A 24 58.07 -43.52 4.71
CA GLY A 24 57.49 -42.89 3.53
C GLY A 24 55.96 -42.88 3.58
N ASP A 25 55.34 -44.04 3.82
CA ASP A 25 53.89 -44.21 3.90
C ASP A 25 53.24 -43.30 4.95
N VAL A 26 53.88 -43.14 6.12
CA VAL A 26 53.37 -42.26 7.19
C VAL A 26 53.43 -40.78 6.80
N ILE A 27 54.50 -40.37 6.12
CA ILE A 27 54.64 -38.99 5.63
C ILE A 27 53.61 -38.71 4.54
N GLU A 28 53.45 -39.63 3.58
CA GLU A 28 52.47 -39.53 2.50
C GLU A 28 51.04 -39.46 3.06
N THR A 29 50.66 -40.37 3.95
CA THR A 29 49.35 -40.36 4.63
C THR A 29 49.04 -39.02 5.30
N ARG A 30 50.04 -38.42 5.96
CA ARG A 30 49.87 -37.11 6.60
C ARG A 30 49.71 -36.00 5.57
N ARG A 31 50.51 -36.01 4.50
CA ARG A 31 50.41 -35.03 3.42
C ARG A 31 49.06 -35.09 2.74
N ASP A 32 48.59 -36.29 2.43
CA ASP A 32 47.30 -36.50 1.78
C ASP A 32 46.14 -36.06 2.67
N ARG A 33 46.22 -36.35 3.97
CA ARG A 33 45.22 -35.87 4.93
C ARG A 33 45.18 -34.35 5.01
N ILE A 34 46.35 -33.69 5.11
CA ILE A 34 46.43 -32.22 5.14
C ILE A 34 45.89 -31.62 3.84
N ALA A 35 46.24 -32.19 2.69
CA ALA A 35 45.75 -31.74 1.40
C ALA A 35 44.22 -31.89 1.30
N SER A 36 43.69 -33.04 1.69
CA SER A 36 42.25 -33.30 1.75
C SER A 36 41.52 -32.32 2.69
N ASP A 37 42.05 -32.09 3.88
CA ASP A 37 41.45 -31.19 4.86
C ASP A 37 41.46 -29.73 4.36
N LEU A 38 42.56 -29.31 3.70
CA LEU A 38 42.66 -27.98 3.08
C LEU A 38 41.68 -27.83 1.91
N ASP A 39 41.57 -28.83 1.04
CA ASP A 39 40.62 -28.84 -0.07
C ASP A 39 39.18 -28.79 0.43
N GLN A 40 38.85 -29.53 1.49
CA GLN A 40 37.53 -29.45 2.13
C GLN A 40 37.26 -28.07 2.71
N ALA A 41 38.23 -27.48 3.41
CA ALA A 41 38.10 -26.13 3.97
C ALA A 41 37.91 -25.07 2.86
N MET A 42 38.63 -25.17 1.75
CA MET A 42 38.47 -24.28 0.60
C MET A 42 37.10 -24.41 -0.04
N ARG A 43 36.59 -25.64 -0.21
CA ARG A 43 35.22 -25.86 -0.73
C ARG A 43 34.16 -25.28 0.20
N MET A 44 34.25 -25.57 1.51
CA MET A 44 33.32 -25.03 2.50
C MET A 44 33.33 -23.50 2.54
N LYS A 45 34.52 -22.89 2.41
CA LYS A 45 34.65 -21.43 2.30
C LYS A 45 33.95 -20.91 1.05
N GLN A 46 34.21 -21.50 -0.11
CA GLN A 46 33.62 -21.08 -1.37
C GLN A 46 32.09 -21.22 -1.36
N GLU A 47 31.57 -22.32 -0.79
CA GLU A 47 30.13 -22.51 -0.59
C GLU A 47 29.55 -21.44 0.35
N ALA A 48 30.22 -21.13 1.47
CA ALA A 48 29.80 -20.09 2.39
C ALA A 48 29.76 -18.71 1.72
N ASP A 49 30.81 -18.34 0.99
CA ASP A 49 30.91 -17.09 0.24
C ASP A 49 29.76 -16.99 -0.79
N THR A 50 29.48 -18.08 -1.51
CA THR A 50 28.37 -18.15 -2.49
C THR A 50 27.00 -18.00 -1.83
N VAL A 51 26.81 -18.62 -0.66
CA VAL A 51 25.56 -18.51 0.11
C VAL A 51 25.36 -17.09 0.61
N VAL A 52 26.41 -16.43 1.11
CA VAL A 52 26.36 -15.03 1.56
C VAL A 52 25.99 -14.12 0.40
N GLU A 53 26.66 -14.25 -0.75
CA GLU A 53 26.35 -13.44 -1.93
C GLU A 53 24.89 -13.63 -2.39
N THR A 54 24.44 -14.88 -2.47
CA THR A 54 23.06 -15.20 -2.84
C THR A 54 22.05 -14.64 -1.83
N TYR A 55 22.37 -14.70 -0.54
CA TYR A 55 21.52 -14.18 0.52
C TYR A 55 21.42 -12.64 0.44
N GLU A 56 22.54 -11.96 0.29
CA GLU A 56 22.59 -10.50 0.13
C GLU A 56 21.84 -10.04 -1.12
N TRP A 57 22.01 -10.75 -2.24
CA TRP A 57 21.26 -10.49 -3.47
C TRP A 57 19.75 -10.67 -3.28
N LYS A 58 19.31 -11.77 -2.65
CA LYS A 58 17.90 -12.01 -2.35
C LYS A 58 17.33 -10.94 -1.42
N LEU A 59 18.08 -10.51 -0.42
CA LEU A 59 17.66 -9.46 0.50
C LEU A 59 17.51 -8.11 -0.22
N ALA A 60 18.46 -7.75 -1.08
CA ALA A 60 18.39 -6.55 -1.90
C ALA A 60 17.18 -6.58 -2.85
N GLN A 61 16.95 -7.72 -3.51
CA GLN A 61 15.80 -7.93 -4.38
C GLN A 61 14.47 -7.80 -3.62
N ALA A 62 14.35 -8.44 -2.46
CA ALA A 62 13.16 -8.36 -1.62
C ALA A 62 12.87 -6.92 -1.16
N ARG A 63 13.90 -6.17 -0.76
CA ARG A 63 13.76 -4.75 -0.39
C ARG A 63 13.32 -3.90 -1.57
N SER A 64 13.89 -4.12 -2.75
CA SER A 64 13.49 -3.41 -3.98
C SER A 64 12.04 -3.70 -4.35
N GLN A 65 11.63 -4.98 -4.33
CA GLN A 65 10.24 -5.38 -4.60
C GLN A 65 9.27 -4.78 -3.58
N ALA A 66 9.60 -4.79 -2.29
CA ALA A 66 8.79 -4.16 -1.27
C ALA A 66 8.60 -2.65 -1.51
N HIS A 67 9.66 -1.95 -1.95
CA HIS A 67 9.56 -0.54 -2.29
C HIS A 67 8.64 -0.29 -3.50
N VAL A 68 8.77 -1.12 -4.55
CA VAL A 68 7.89 -1.04 -5.73
C VAL A 68 6.43 -1.27 -5.36
N ILE A 69 6.15 -2.29 -4.53
CA ILE A 69 4.79 -2.58 -4.05
C ILE A 69 4.24 -1.41 -3.23
N ALA A 70 5.03 -0.85 -2.32
CA ALA A 70 4.60 0.28 -1.49
C ALA A 70 4.30 1.52 -2.34
N GLN A 71 5.12 1.81 -3.36
CA GLN A 71 4.87 2.91 -4.29
C GLN A 71 3.61 2.69 -5.12
N ALA A 72 3.45 1.49 -5.70
CA ALA A 72 2.28 1.14 -6.51
C ALA A 72 0.98 1.21 -5.70
N ALA A 73 0.98 0.67 -4.48
CA ALA A 73 -0.17 0.75 -3.57
C ALA A 73 -0.49 2.21 -3.18
N GLY A 74 0.54 3.02 -2.91
CA GLY A 74 0.35 4.44 -2.61
C GLY A 74 -0.27 5.21 -3.77
N GLU A 75 0.15 4.92 -5.00
CA GLU A 75 -0.41 5.55 -6.21
C GLU A 75 -1.85 5.09 -6.48
N GLU A 76 -2.14 3.80 -6.33
CA GLU A 76 -3.50 3.25 -6.48
C GLU A 76 -4.46 3.87 -5.45
N ILE A 77 -4.03 3.99 -4.18
CA ILE A 77 -4.82 4.62 -3.13
C ILE A 77 -5.10 6.09 -3.47
N LYS A 78 -4.11 6.85 -3.94
CA LYS A 78 -4.32 8.25 -4.33
C LYS A 78 -5.34 8.37 -5.46
N GLN A 79 -5.27 7.49 -6.47
CA GLN A 79 -6.24 7.47 -7.57
C GLN A 79 -7.65 7.14 -7.06
N LYS A 80 -7.79 6.13 -6.19
CA LYS A 80 -9.09 5.78 -5.59
C LYS A 80 -9.67 6.91 -4.77
N VAL A 81 -8.86 7.56 -3.93
CA VAL A 81 -9.29 8.71 -3.12
C VAL A 81 -9.73 9.87 -4.00
N GLU A 82 -9.01 10.17 -5.07
CA GLU A 82 -9.39 11.24 -6.00
C GLU A 82 -10.70 10.92 -6.74
N LEU A 83 -10.91 9.67 -7.13
CA LEU A 83 -12.18 9.23 -7.74
C LEU A 83 -13.35 9.34 -6.76
N GLU A 84 -13.22 8.77 -5.57
CA GLU A 84 -14.25 8.84 -4.52
C GLU A 84 -14.56 10.29 -4.15
N ARG A 85 -13.53 11.13 -4.04
CA ARG A 85 -13.69 12.56 -3.77
C ARG A 85 -14.53 13.24 -4.85
N ARG A 86 -14.23 13.00 -6.13
CA ARG A 86 -15.01 13.57 -7.25
C ARG A 86 -16.46 13.10 -7.25
N GLU A 87 -16.70 11.82 -6.94
CA GLU A 87 -18.06 11.28 -6.82
C GLU A 87 -18.83 11.93 -5.68
N ILE A 88 -18.18 12.08 -4.52
CA ILE A 88 -18.78 12.75 -3.35
C ILE A 88 -19.07 14.21 -3.69
N GLU A 89 -18.13 14.95 -4.27
CA GLU A 89 -18.30 16.35 -4.67
C GLU A 89 -19.48 16.50 -5.66
N ALA A 90 -19.56 15.63 -6.67
CA ALA A 90 -20.69 15.63 -7.62
C ALA A 90 -22.03 15.32 -6.92
N SER A 91 -22.04 14.38 -5.98
CA SER A 91 -23.25 14.06 -5.20
C SER A 91 -23.68 15.21 -4.30
N LEU A 92 -22.71 15.94 -3.74
CA LEU A 92 -22.94 17.10 -2.87
C LEU A 92 -23.49 18.27 -3.68
N GLU A 93 -22.93 18.55 -4.86
CA GLU A 93 -23.41 19.59 -5.76
C GLU A 93 -24.85 19.32 -6.21
N LYS A 94 -25.18 18.05 -6.51
CA LYS A 94 -26.56 17.65 -6.84
C LYS A 94 -27.51 17.90 -5.67
N LYS A 95 -27.13 17.49 -4.45
CA LYS A 95 -27.92 17.73 -3.24
C LYS A 95 -28.13 19.22 -2.96
N LEU A 96 -27.10 20.05 -3.16
CA LEU A 96 -27.20 21.50 -3.03
C LEU A 96 -28.20 22.08 -4.03
N LYS A 97 -28.08 21.72 -5.32
CA LYS A 97 -29.02 22.15 -6.37
C LYS A 97 -30.46 21.73 -6.08
N ASP A 98 -30.66 20.51 -5.57
CA ASP A 98 -32.00 20.02 -5.23
C ASP A 98 -32.57 20.76 -4.00
N ALA A 99 -31.75 21.04 -2.99
CA ALA A 99 -32.13 21.85 -1.84
C ALA A 99 -32.48 23.29 -2.23
N GLU A 100 -31.67 23.93 -3.08
CA GLU A 100 -31.94 25.28 -3.62
C GLU A 100 -33.27 25.33 -4.36
N LYS A 101 -33.57 24.34 -5.22
CA LYS A 101 -34.86 24.22 -5.90
C LYS A 101 -36.02 24.06 -4.92
N GLN A 102 -35.82 23.29 -3.85
CA GLN A 102 -36.86 23.08 -2.84
C GLN A 102 -37.12 24.37 -2.04
N ILE A 103 -36.07 25.09 -1.67
CA ILE A 103 -36.17 26.40 -1.00
C ILE A 103 -36.90 27.39 -1.90
N ALA A 104 -36.55 27.46 -3.20
CA ALA A 104 -37.23 28.32 -4.17
C ALA A 104 -38.72 27.99 -4.27
N LYS A 105 -39.10 26.71 -4.39
CA LYS A 105 -40.51 26.28 -4.40
C LYS A 105 -41.26 26.67 -3.13
N ILE A 106 -40.65 26.50 -1.96
CA ILE A 106 -41.27 26.87 -0.69
C ILE A 106 -41.45 28.38 -0.61
N ARG A 107 -40.46 29.15 -1.04
CA ARG A 107 -40.53 30.62 -1.11
C ARG A 107 -41.65 31.08 -2.03
N ASP A 108 -41.74 30.54 -3.24
CA ASP A 108 -42.78 30.92 -4.21
C ASP A 108 -44.18 30.59 -3.68
N LYS A 109 -44.34 29.41 -3.05
CA LYS A 109 -45.60 29.02 -2.40
C LYS A 109 -45.94 29.94 -1.22
N ALA A 110 -44.97 30.30 -0.40
CA ALA A 110 -45.17 31.24 0.71
C ALA A 110 -45.59 32.63 0.20
N MET A 111 -44.96 33.13 -0.86
CA MET A 111 -45.31 34.41 -1.47
C MET A 111 -46.73 34.40 -2.06
N GLN A 112 -47.17 33.29 -2.68
CA GLN A 112 -48.55 33.14 -3.14
C GLN A 112 -49.55 33.15 -1.97
N ASN A 113 -49.22 32.49 -0.87
CA ASN A 113 -50.09 32.46 0.32
C ASN A 113 -50.21 33.85 0.97
N VAL A 114 -49.18 34.70 0.92
CA VAL A 114 -49.23 36.08 1.47
C VAL A 114 -50.32 36.90 0.78
N GLY A 115 -50.46 36.80 -0.54
CA GLY A 115 -51.52 37.50 -1.28
C GLY A 115 -52.93 37.09 -0.81
N SER A 116 -53.17 35.78 -0.67
CA SER A 116 -54.46 35.29 -0.16
C SER A 116 -54.72 35.69 1.31
N ILE A 117 -53.71 35.65 2.18
CA ILE A 117 -53.83 36.11 3.57
C ILE A 117 -54.11 37.62 3.63
N ALA A 118 -53.48 38.40 2.76
CA ALA A 118 -53.73 39.85 2.67
C ALA A 118 -55.14 40.16 2.15
N GLU A 119 -55.64 39.41 1.15
CA GLU A 119 -57.03 39.49 0.68
C GLU A 119 -58.03 39.15 1.79
N GLU A 120 -57.80 38.08 2.55
CA GLU A 120 -58.65 37.67 3.67
C GLU A 120 -58.64 38.70 4.81
N ALA A 121 -57.46 39.18 5.22
CA ALA A 121 -57.32 40.19 6.26
C ALA A 121 -57.97 41.53 5.85
N ALA A 122 -57.79 41.97 4.58
CA ALA A 122 -58.42 43.18 4.07
C ALA A 122 -59.95 43.08 4.05
N LEU A 123 -60.50 41.92 3.65
CA LEU A 123 -61.94 41.65 3.72
C LEU A 123 -62.47 41.74 5.16
N GLU A 124 -61.76 41.14 6.12
CA GLU A 124 -62.14 41.18 7.53
C GLU A 124 -62.12 42.59 8.12
N ILE A 125 -61.10 43.38 7.79
CA ILE A 125 -60.96 44.77 8.24
C ILE A 125 -62.09 45.64 7.67
N VAL A 126 -62.37 45.52 6.37
CA VAL A 126 -63.43 46.28 5.68
C VAL A 126 -64.81 45.93 6.25
N LYS A 127 -65.09 44.64 6.50
CA LYS A 127 -66.33 44.20 7.17
C LYS A 127 -66.47 44.82 8.56
N LYS A 128 -65.41 44.85 9.37
CA LYS A 128 -65.45 45.42 10.73
C LYS A 128 -65.56 46.95 10.77
N MET A 129 -65.04 47.67 9.78
CA MET A 129 -65.02 49.14 9.80
C MET A 129 -66.25 49.79 9.15
N ILE A 130 -66.80 49.20 8.09
CA ILE A 130 -67.79 49.89 7.23
C ILE A 130 -69.18 49.23 7.29
N ASP A 131 -69.30 48.01 7.85
CA ASP A 131 -70.55 47.22 7.91
C ASP A 131 -71.27 47.07 6.55
N VAL A 132 -70.49 47.08 5.47
CA VAL A 132 -70.95 46.88 4.09
C VAL A 132 -70.32 45.60 3.54
N ASP A 133 -71.12 44.72 2.94
CA ASP A 133 -70.62 43.49 2.31
C ASP A 133 -69.99 43.83 0.94
N VAL A 134 -68.69 44.06 0.95
CA VAL A 134 -67.93 44.39 -0.27
C VAL A 134 -67.57 43.10 -1.00
N SER A 135 -67.80 43.04 -2.32
CA SER A 135 -67.55 41.84 -3.12
C SER A 135 -66.07 41.44 -3.12
N ARG A 136 -65.82 40.13 -3.01
CA ARG A 136 -64.48 39.51 -3.01
C ARG A 136 -63.65 39.91 -4.23
N GLU A 137 -64.29 40.11 -5.38
CA GLU A 137 -63.62 40.51 -6.62
C GLU A 137 -62.99 41.91 -6.53
N SER A 138 -63.67 42.84 -5.86
CA SER A 138 -63.18 44.23 -5.73
C SER A 138 -61.95 44.31 -4.83
N VAL A 139 -61.97 43.62 -3.68
CA VAL A 139 -60.82 43.54 -2.75
C VAL A 139 -59.64 42.85 -3.41
N ARG A 140 -59.88 41.76 -4.14
CA ARG A 140 -58.85 41.06 -4.91
C ARG A 140 -58.20 41.94 -5.98
N SER A 141 -58.97 42.79 -6.64
CA SER A 141 -58.43 43.75 -7.61
C SER A 141 -57.55 44.83 -6.96
N ALA A 142 -57.95 45.30 -5.77
CA ALA A 142 -57.22 46.33 -5.03
C ALA A 142 -55.91 45.80 -4.42
N VAL A 143 -55.92 44.57 -3.90
CA VAL A 143 -54.71 43.91 -3.37
C VAL A 143 -53.70 43.66 -4.50
N LYS A 144 -54.15 43.19 -5.66
CA LYS A 144 -53.29 43.08 -6.85
C LYS A 144 -52.73 44.41 -7.35
N ALA A 145 -53.51 45.48 -7.28
CA ALA A 145 -53.07 46.83 -7.66
C ALA A 145 -52.01 47.39 -6.70
N ALA A 146 -51.96 46.91 -5.45
CA ALA A 146 -50.99 47.33 -4.43
C ALA A 146 -49.63 46.59 -4.54
N GLY A 147 -49.46 45.66 -5.48
CA GLY A 147 -48.17 45.04 -5.81
C GLY A 147 -47.92 43.66 -5.20
N TYR A 148 -48.95 42.96 -4.75
CA TYR A 148 -48.90 41.57 -4.27
C TYR A 148 -49.77 40.63 -5.12
#